data_AF-A0A2N3ENW0-F1
#
_entry.id   AF-A0A2N3ENW0-F1
#
_cell.length_a   1.000
_cell.length_b   1.000
_cell.length_c   1.000
_cell.angle_alpha   90.00
_cell.angle_beta   90.00
_cell.angle_gamma   90.00
#
_symmetry.space_group_name_H-M   'P 1'
#
loop_
_entity.id
_entity.type
_entity.pdbx_description
1 polymer ?
#
loop_
_entity_poly.entity_id
_entity_poly.type
_entity_poly.pdbx_seq_one_letter_code
_entity_poly.pdbx_strand_id
1 'polypeptide(L)'
;MTDSPARIQYFIASLNACAWYRCITPGHALSERGHFVRVDDTLTQELVDAADVVVFQRLHDPMVLDAIRYAKQTGKLAVYELDDDLWHIHRDSGAYDFYAQPGVLGVIEQAVRSCELVTTTTPALASRLKSLNRATRVLPNMLPDRYWKFDEPVPQSDDRIVIGWAGSNT
;
A
#
# COMPACT_ATOMS: atom_id res chain seq x y z
N MET A 1 -2.74 9.75 25.71
CA MET A 1 -2.80 8.28 25.83
C MET A 1 -1.49 7.76 25.30
N THR A 2 -0.66 7.14 26.13
CA THR A 2 0.51 6.41 25.67
C THR A 2 0.01 5.05 25.17
N ASP A 3 -0.36 4.97 23.89
CA ASP A 3 -0.76 3.70 23.29
C ASP A 3 0.42 2.74 23.33
N SER A 4 0.20 1.53 23.85
CA SER A 4 1.20 0.47 23.87
C SER A 4 1.74 0.24 22.44
N PRO A 5 3.03 -0.12 22.29
CA PRO A 5 3.61 -0.48 21.01
C PRO A 5 2.79 -1.55 20.27
N ALA A 6 2.11 -1.16 19.19
CA ALA A 6 1.47 -2.10 18.27
C ALA A 6 2.50 -2.93 17.48
N ARG A 7 2.15 -4.18 17.17
CA ARG A 7 2.86 -5.06 16.22
C ARG A 7 2.14 -5.03 14.88
N ILE A 8 2.84 -4.63 13.84
CA ILE A 8 2.29 -4.36 12.51
C ILE A 8 3.02 -5.22 11.49
N GLN A 9 2.28 -6.07 10.78
CA GLN A 9 2.80 -6.90 9.70
C GLN A 9 2.26 -6.39 8.37
N TYR A 10 3.16 -5.96 7.48
CA TYR A 10 2.82 -5.69 6.08
C TYR A 10 3.12 -6.94 5.25
N PHE A 11 2.19 -7.32 4.40
CA PHE A 11 2.39 -8.25 3.31
C PHE A 11 2.31 -7.51 1.97
N ILE A 12 3.39 -7.50 1.21
CA ILE A 12 3.51 -6.75 -0.04
C ILE A 12 3.46 -7.67 -1.25
N ALA A 13 2.83 -7.23 -2.34
CA ALA A 13 2.78 -8.01 -3.57
C ALA A 13 4.16 -8.13 -4.26
N SER A 14 5.06 -7.17 -4.04
CA SER A 14 6.44 -7.18 -4.57
C SER A 14 7.27 -6.04 -3.99
N LEU A 15 8.59 -6.23 -3.93
CA LEU A 15 9.54 -5.21 -3.50
C LEU A 15 9.78 -4.17 -4.61
N ASN A 16 8.88 -3.19 -4.75
CA ASN A 16 8.94 -2.13 -5.76
C ASN A 16 8.65 -0.74 -5.16
N ALA A 17 8.60 0.28 -6.02
CA ALA A 17 8.32 1.65 -5.61
C ALA A 17 6.98 1.78 -4.85
N CYS A 18 5.93 1.09 -5.28
CA CYS A 18 4.65 1.09 -4.57
C CYS A 18 4.83 0.57 -3.13
N ALA A 19 5.40 -0.62 -2.94
CA ALA A 19 5.68 -1.14 -1.59
C ALA A 19 6.58 -0.20 -0.78
N TRP A 20 7.54 0.47 -1.44
CA TRP A 20 8.42 1.44 -0.78
C TRP A 20 7.65 2.65 -0.23
N TYR A 21 6.79 3.27 -1.03
CA TYR A 21 5.98 4.43 -0.62
C TYR A 21 4.86 4.05 0.36
N ARG A 22 4.28 2.87 0.19
CA ARG A 22 3.02 2.48 0.86
C ARG A 22 3.21 1.65 2.12
N CYS A 23 4.31 0.90 2.21
CA CYS A 23 4.54 -0.05 3.30
C CYS A 23 5.88 0.20 4.01
N ILE A 24 6.99 0.27 3.28
CA ILE A 24 8.33 0.31 3.87
C ILE A 24 8.60 1.67 4.53
N THR A 25 8.38 2.77 3.81
CA THR A 25 8.59 4.12 4.34
C THR A 25 7.66 4.43 5.52
N PRO A 26 6.33 4.22 5.43
CA PRO A 26 5.45 4.36 6.57
C PRO A 26 5.80 3.41 7.72
N GLY A 27 6.19 2.18 7.41
CA GLY A 27 6.62 1.18 8.39
C GLY A 27 7.86 1.63 9.18
N HIS A 28 8.87 2.18 8.52
CA HIS A 28 10.02 2.79 9.20
C HIS A 28 9.59 3.95 10.11
N ALA A 29 8.72 4.84 9.64
CA ALA A 29 8.23 5.96 10.44
C ALA A 29 7.36 5.52 11.63
N LEU A 30 6.73 4.33 11.57
CA LEU A 30 6.03 3.70 12.69
C LEU A 30 7.03 3.07 13.67
N SER A 31 8.07 2.40 13.18
CA SER A 31 9.15 1.86 14.01
C SER A 31 9.89 2.97 14.79
N GLU A 32 10.17 4.11 14.16
CA GLU A 32 10.76 5.28 14.81
C GLU A 32 9.87 5.86 15.92
N ARG A 33 8.55 5.60 15.86
CA ARG A 33 7.58 5.97 16.91
C ARG A 33 7.42 4.88 17.99
N GLY A 34 8.20 3.81 17.92
CA GLY A 34 8.23 2.74 18.92
C GLY A 34 7.30 1.55 18.64
N HIS A 35 6.71 1.45 17.44
CA HIS A 35 5.95 0.26 17.02
C HIS A 35 6.88 -0.85 16.53
N PHE A 36 6.42 -2.10 16.60
CA PHE A 36 7.12 -3.23 15.99
C PHE A 36 6.58 -3.45 14.59
N VAL A 37 7.40 -3.21 13.56
CA VAL A 37 6.96 -3.34 12.17
C VAL A 37 7.78 -4.39 11.42
N ARG A 38 7.09 -5.22 10.65
CA ARG A 38 7.67 -6.16 9.69
C ARG A 38 7.03 -5.96 8.32
N VAL A 39 7.82 -6.21 7.27
CA VAL A 39 7.39 -6.14 5.88
C VAL A 39 7.92 -7.38 5.18
N ASP A 40 7.02 -8.19 4.66
CA ASP A 40 7.35 -9.47 4.02
C ASP A 40 6.55 -9.60 2.73
N ASP A 41 7.08 -10.30 1.73
CA ASP A 41 6.37 -10.65 0.48
C ASP A 41 5.73 -12.04 0.53
N THR A 42 5.97 -12.77 1.63
CA THR A 42 5.48 -14.11 1.86
C THR A 42 4.42 -14.09 2.94
N LEU A 43 3.18 -14.43 2.58
CA LEU A 43 2.06 -14.53 3.51
C LEU A 43 2.13 -15.88 4.25
N THR A 44 2.30 -15.84 5.57
CA THR A 44 2.18 -17.03 6.43
C THR A 44 1.28 -16.75 7.63
N GLN A 45 0.67 -17.81 8.17
CA GLN A 45 -0.20 -17.68 9.33
C GLN A 45 0.58 -17.26 10.59
N GLU A 46 1.82 -17.72 10.75
CA GLU A 46 2.67 -17.36 11.89
C GLU A 46 2.94 -15.85 11.94
N LEU A 47 3.18 -15.23 10.78
CA LEU A 47 3.38 -13.79 10.67
C LEU A 47 2.08 -13.02 10.96
N VAL A 48 0.93 -13.56 10.54
CA VAL A 48 -0.38 -13.02 10.93
C VAL A 48 -0.49 -13.07 12.46
N ASP A 49 -0.28 -14.23 13.10
CA ASP A 49 -0.40 -14.45 14.54
C ASP A 49 0.51 -13.59 15.40
N ALA A 50 1.68 -13.22 14.89
CA ALA A 50 2.62 -12.34 15.57
C ALA A 50 2.17 -10.86 15.62
N ALA A 51 1.14 -10.47 14.87
CA ALA A 51 0.74 -9.07 14.69
C ALA A 51 -0.59 -8.71 15.37
N ASP A 52 -0.73 -7.44 15.75
CA ASP A 52 -1.99 -6.81 16.18
C ASP A 52 -2.74 -6.20 14.97
N VAL A 53 -1.97 -5.72 13.98
CA VAL A 53 -2.46 -5.14 12.73
C VAL A 53 -1.79 -5.84 11.55
N VAL A 54 -2.58 -6.26 10.56
CA VAL A 54 -2.10 -6.91 9.34
C VAL A 54 -2.51 -6.08 8.13
N VAL A 55 -1.54 -5.68 7.32
CA VAL A 55 -1.73 -4.86 6.13
C VAL A 55 -1.45 -5.68 4.88
N PHE A 56 -2.43 -5.80 3.99
CA PHE A 56 -2.31 -6.52 2.74
C PHE A 56 -2.20 -5.52 1.58
N GLN A 57 -1.02 -5.40 0.96
CA GLN A 57 -0.79 -4.45 -0.13
C GLN A 57 -0.88 -5.14 -1.49
N ARG A 58 -1.96 -4.83 -2.22
CA ARG A 58 -2.25 -5.33 -3.59
C ARG A 58 -2.21 -6.86 -3.76
N LEU A 59 -2.37 -7.60 -2.68
CA LEU A 59 -2.43 -9.06 -2.72
C LEU A 59 -3.73 -9.51 -3.39
N HIS A 60 -3.60 -10.44 -4.33
CA HIS A 60 -4.66 -10.88 -5.23
C HIS A 60 -4.78 -12.41 -5.34
N ASP A 61 -3.91 -13.15 -4.66
CA ASP A 61 -4.04 -14.61 -4.56
C ASP A 61 -5.24 -14.95 -3.65
N PRO A 62 -6.11 -15.93 -4.00
CA PRO A 62 -7.23 -16.34 -3.17
C PRO A 62 -6.90 -16.59 -1.69
N MET A 63 -5.68 -17.03 -1.36
CA MET A 63 -5.23 -17.24 0.02
C MET A 63 -5.30 -15.96 0.88
N VAL A 64 -5.24 -14.77 0.26
CA VAL A 64 -5.38 -13.50 0.98
C VAL A 64 -6.75 -13.38 1.65
N LEU A 65 -7.80 -13.92 1.04
CA LEU A 65 -9.16 -13.83 1.58
C LEU A 65 -9.31 -14.70 2.83
N ASP A 66 -8.65 -15.87 2.83
CA ASP A 66 -8.60 -16.73 4.01
C ASP A 66 -7.76 -16.10 5.12
N ALA A 67 -6.65 -15.46 4.78
CA ALA A 67 -5.82 -14.72 5.73
C ALA A 67 -6.56 -13.53 6.36
N ILE A 68 -7.31 -12.74 5.56
CA ILE A 68 -8.15 -11.66 6.07
C ILE A 68 -9.22 -12.20 7.01
N ARG A 69 -9.90 -13.30 6.62
CA ARG A 69 -10.91 -13.94 7.48
C ARG A 69 -10.30 -14.40 8.80
N TYR A 70 -9.15 -15.06 8.74
CA TYR A 70 -8.43 -15.55 9.90
C TYR A 70 -7.97 -14.42 10.84
N ALA A 71 -7.38 -13.36 10.30
CA ALA A 71 -6.95 -12.19 11.06
C ALA A 71 -8.11 -11.62 11.88
N LYS A 72 -9.28 -11.46 11.24
CA LYS A 72 -10.50 -10.96 11.89
C LYS A 72 -11.03 -11.90 12.97
N GLN A 73 -11.11 -13.19 12.68
CA GLN A 73 -11.58 -14.21 13.63
C GLN A 73 -10.69 -14.30 14.87
N THR A 74 -9.42 -13.93 14.73
CA THR A 74 -8.43 -13.93 15.82
C THR A 74 -8.22 -12.54 16.44
N GLY A 75 -9.11 -11.58 16.16
CA GLY A 75 -9.13 -10.27 16.80
C GLY A 75 -8.07 -9.28 16.31
N LYS A 76 -7.42 -9.56 15.18
CA LYS A 76 -6.42 -8.67 14.57
C LYS A 76 -7.11 -7.68 13.63
N LEU A 77 -6.59 -6.45 13.57
CA LEU A 77 -7.08 -5.46 12.62
C LEU A 77 -6.58 -5.77 11.21
N ALA A 78 -7.47 -6.13 10.29
CA ALA A 78 -7.12 -6.31 8.88
C ALA A 78 -7.26 -5.00 8.09
N VAL A 79 -6.19 -4.62 7.38
CA VAL A 79 -6.13 -3.42 6.54
C VAL A 79 -5.77 -3.82 5.11
N TYR A 80 -6.51 -3.32 4.13
CA TYR A 80 -6.11 -3.44 2.72
C TYR A 80 -5.47 -2.14 2.23
N GLU A 81 -4.33 -2.23 1.56
CA GLU A 81 -3.59 -1.09 1.00
C GLU A 81 -3.64 -1.16 -0.52
N LEU A 82 -4.08 -0.07 -1.15
CA LEU A 82 -4.19 0.04 -2.60
C LEU A 82 -3.89 1.47 -3.08
N ASP A 83 -2.83 1.63 -3.87
CA ASP A 83 -2.37 2.91 -4.40
C ASP A 83 -2.77 3.20 -5.85
N ASP A 84 -3.19 2.16 -6.59
CA ASP A 84 -3.56 2.24 -8.01
C ASP A 84 -5.05 1.92 -8.26
N ASP A 85 -5.61 2.46 -9.35
CA ASP A 85 -6.91 2.04 -9.86
C ASP A 85 -6.75 0.82 -10.79
N LEU A 86 -6.69 -0.35 -10.16
CA LEU A 86 -6.45 -1.61 -10.88
C LEU A 86 -7.61 -2.02 -11.81
N TRP A 87 -8.81 -1.46 -11.62
CA TRP A 87 -9.97 -1.71 -12.49
C TRP A 87 -9.91 -0.92 -13.80
N HIS A 88 -9.06 0.11 -13.89
CA HIS A 88 -9.02 1.03 -15.02
C HIS A 88 -7.59 1.22 -15.56
N ILE A 89 -6.79 0.16 -15.55
CA ILE A 89 -5.46 0.16 -16.18
C ILE A 89 -5.62 0.36 -17.68
N HIS A 90 -4.80 1.22 -18.27
CA HIS A 90 -4.79 1.46 -19.71
C HIS A 90 -4.31 0.22 -20.46
N ARG A 91 -4.89 -0.09 -21.62
CA ARG A 91 -4.56 -1.28 -22.44
C ARG A 91 -3.11 -1.37 -22.87
N ASP A 92 -2.46 -0.22 -23.00
CA ASP A 92 -1.05 -0.13 -23.40
C ASP A 92 -0.07 -0.39 -22.23
N SER A 93 -0.58 -0.50 -20.99
CA SER A 93 0.26 -0.88 -19.85
C SER A 93 0.57 -2.37 -19.89
N GLY A 94 1.83 -2.74 -19.62
CA GLY A 94 2.22 -4.14 -19.46
C GLY A 94 1.50 -4.87 -18.32
N ALA A 95 0.87 -4.15 -17.39
CA ALA A 95 0.08 -4.73 -16.31
C ALA A 95 -1.38 -5.03 -16.72
N TYR A 96 -1.84 -4.57 -17.88
CA TYR A 96 -3.25 -4.68 -18.29
C TYR A 96 -3.75 -6.12 -18.31
N ASP A 97 -3.07 -7.01 -19.03
CA ASP A 97 -3.52 -8.41 -19.19
C ASP A 97 -3.54 -9.17 -17.86
N PHE A 98 -2.69 -8.78 -16.92
CA PHE A 98 -2.67 -9.36 -15.59
C PHE A 98 -3.93 -8.97 -14.80
N TYR A 99 -4.20 -7.68 -14.66
CA TYR A 99 -5.34 -7.19 -13.89
C TYR A 99 -6.67 -7.29 -14.63
N ALA A 100 -6.69 -7.40 -15.96
CA ALA A 100 -7.93 -7.64 -16.70
C ALA A 100 -8.55 -9.03 -16.43
N GLN A 101 -7.81 -9.93 -15.78
CA GLN A 101 -8.29 -11.25 -15.39
C GLN A 101 -9.37 -11.12 -14.29
N PRO A 102 -10.60 -11.63 -14.52
CA PRO A 102 -11.68 -11.51 -13.54
C PRO A 102 -11.36 -12.14 -12.17
N GLY A 103 -10.51 -13.18 -12.14
CA GLY A 103 -10.06 -13.80 -10.89
C GLY A 103 -9.22 -12.86 -10.04
N VAL A 104 -8.30 -12.11 -10.66
CA VAL A 104 -7.41 -11.16 -9.97
C VAL A 104 -8.22 -10.00 -9.39
N LEU A 105 -9.02 -9.30 -10.21
CA LEU A 105 -9.85 -8.19 -9.72
C LEU A 105 -10.92 -8.65 -8.75
N GLY A 106 -11.48 -9.84 -8.95
CA GLY A 106 -12.46 -10.42 -8.04
C GLY A 106 -11.90 -10.63 -6.64
N VAL A 107 -10.67 -11.14 -6.51
CA VAL A 107 -10.01 -11.28 -5.21
C VAL A 107 -9.72 -9.93 -4.59
N ILE A 108 -9.18 -8.97 -5.36
CA ILE A 108 -8.87 -7.63 -4.85
C ILE A 108 -10.15 -6.93 -4.35
N GLU A 109 -11.24 -6.99 -5.12
CA GLU A 109 -12.52 -6.42 -4.71
C GLU A 109 -13.03 -7.06 -3.40
N GLN A 110 -12.99 -8.39 -3.30
CA GLN A 110 -13.40 -9.09 -2.09
C GLN A 110 -12.51 -8.76 -0.89
N ALA A 111 -11.21 -8.60 -1.09
CA ALA A 111 -10.28 -8.22 -0.04
C ALA A 111 -10.57 -6.80 0.47
N VAL A 112 -10.77 -5.83 -0.44
CA VAL A 112 -11.18 -4.45 -0.12
C VAL A 112 -12.48 -4.45 0.68
N ARG A 113 -13.49 -5.25 0.29
CA ARG A 113 -14.76 -5.35 1.01
C ARG A 113 -14.63 -6.00 2.40
N SER A 114 -13.67 -6.90 2.56
CA SER A 114 -13.58 -7.76 3.75
C SER A 114 -12.77 -7.16 4.90
N CYS A 115 -11.78 -6.30 4.62
CA CYS A 115 -10.96 -5.65 5.64
C CYS A 115 -11.74 -4.59 6.46
N GLU A 116 -11.38 -4.40 7.73
CA GLU A 116 -11.95 -3.34 8.58
C GLU A 116 -11.58 -1.94 8.11
N LEU A 117 -10.42 -1.79 7.46
CA LEU A 117 -9.89 -0.53 6.97
C LEU A 117 -9.30 -0.72 5.57
N VAL A 118 -9.47 0.30 4.73
CA VAL A 118 -8.77 0.40 3.44
C VAL A 118 -7.98 1.71 3.44
N THR A 119 -6.75 1.67 2.97
CA THR A 119 -5.91 2.86 2.81
C THR A 119 -5.50 3.04 1.35
N THR A 120 -5.43 4.29 0.91
CA THR A 120 -5.11 4.64 -0.48
C THR A 120 -4.42 6.01 -0.56
N THR A 121 -3.95 6.41 -1.74
CA THR A 121 -3.08 7.57 -1.97
C THR A 121 -3.82 8.87 -2.24
N THR A 122 -5.00 8.82 -2.88
CA THR A 122 -5.67 10.04 -3.38
C THR A 122 -7.16 10.10 -3.00
N PRO A 123 -7.74 11.30 -2.87
CA PRO A 123 -9.17 11.47 -2.69
C PRO A 123 -10.01 10.86 -3.81
N ALA A 124 -9.53 10.93 -5.05
CA ALA A 124 -10.22 10.36 -6.22
C ALA A 124 -10.35 8.83 -6.13
N LEU A 125 -9.24 8.14 -5.84
CA LEU A 125 -9.25 6.69 -5.65
C LEU A 125 -10.06 6.29 -4.40
N ALA A 126 -9.94 7.04 -3.31
CA ALA A 126 -10.75 6.83 -2.11
C ALA A 126 -12.26 6.94 -2.39
N SER A 127 -12.69 7.87 -3.25
CA SER A 127 -14.10 7.99 -3.64
C SER A 127 -14.62 6.72 -4.32
N ARG A 128 -13.79 6.08 -5.16
CA ARG A 128 -14.14 4.80 -5.82
C ARG A 128 -14.20 3.67 -4.80
N LEU A 129 -13.15 3.55 -3.97
CA LEU A 129 -13.04 2.49 -2.96
C LEU A 129 -14.09 2.58 -1.85
N LYS A 130 -14.60 3.78 -1.53
CA LYS A 130 -15.70 3.96 -0.55
C LYS A 130 -17.00 3.27 -0.94
N SER A 131 -17.22 3.01 -2.23
CA SER A 131 -18.36 2.20 -2.69
C SER A 131 -18.23 0.72 -2.30
N LEU A 132 -16.99 0.23 -2.15
CA LEU A 132 -16.67 -1.14 -1.74
C LEU A 132 -16.51 -1.23 -0.22
N ASN A 133 -15.84 -0.24 0.39
CA ASN A 133 -15.56 -0.17 1.82
C ASN A 133 -15.63 1.27 2.35
N ARG A 134 -16.66 1.56 3.14
CA ARG A 134 -16.89 2.90 3.73
C ARG A 134 -15.78 3.37 4.68
N ALA A 135 -15.00 2.45 5.24
CA ALA A 135 -13.91 2.77 6.14
C ALA A 135 -12.64 3.25 5.41
N THR A 136 -12.65 3.41 4.08
CA THR A 136 -11.49 3.89 3.32
C THR A 136 -10.92 5.22 3.84
N ARG A 137 -9.59 5.32 3.96
CA ARG A 137 -8.83 6.52 4.36
C ARG A 137 -7.74 6.87 3.33
N VAL A 138 -7.53 8.17 3.14
CA VAL A 138 -6.44 8.68 2.30
C VAL A 138 -5.20 8.85 3.16
N LEU A 139 -4.14 8.16 2.78
CA LEU A 139 -2.77 8.36 3.24
C LEU A 139 -1.97 8.77 1.99
N PRO A 140 -1.67 10.07 1.78
CA PRO A 140 -0.97 10.50 0.58
C PRO A 140 0.45 9.92 0.55
N ASN A 141 1.01 9.75 -0.65
CA ASN A 141 2.42 9.42 -0.79
C ASN A 141 3.26 10.57 -0.25
N MET A 142 4.24 10.24 0.58
CA MET A 142 5.17 11.21 1.17
C MET A 142 6.60 10.74 0.93
N LEU A 143 7.49 11.71 0.78
CA LEU A 143 8.92 11.47 0.70
C LEU A 143 9.53 11.59 2.10
N PRO A 144 10.36 10.65 2.56
CA PRO A 144 11.06 10.78 3.83
C PRO A 144 12.09 11.92 3.79
N ASP A 145 11.96 12.90 4.67
CA ASP A 145 12.87 14.06 4.78
C ASP A 145 14.36 13.66 4.84
N ARG A 146 14.67 12.50 5.44
CA ARG A 146 16.05 12.02 5.59
C ARG A 146 16.81 11.84 4.28
N TYR A 147 16.10 11.55 3.18
CA TYR A 147 16.73 11.39 1.86
C TYR A 147 16.43 12.56 0.93
N TRP A 148 15.36 13.31 1.17
CA TRP A 148 14.95 14.47 0.36
C TRP A 148 15.33 15.79 1.05
N LYS A 149 16.63 15.94 1.32
CA LYS A 149 17.22 17.22 1.70
C LYS A 149 17.44 18.03 0.44
N PHE A 150 16.60 19.03 0.22
CA PHE A 150 16.76 19.95 -0.90
C PHE A 150 17.72 21.05 -0.49
N ASP A 151 18.79 21.23 -1.26
CA ASP A 151 19.52 22.50 -1.27
C ASP A 151 18.65 23.57 -1.92
N GLU A 152 18.92 24.85 -1.64
CA GLU A 152 18.25 25.94 -2.36
C GLU A 152 18.48 25.77 -3.87
N PRO A 153 17.45 26.00 -4.71
CA PRO A 153 17.59 25.87 -6.16
C PRO A 153 18.73 26.76 -6.65
N VAL A 154 19.73 26.17 -7.30
CA VAL A 154 20.79 26.95 -7.97
C VAL A 154 20.15 27.65 -9.17
N PRO A 155 20.22 28.99 -9.28
CA PRO A 155 19.67 29.70 -10.42
C PRO A 155 20.28 29.18 -11.72
N GLN A 156 19.46 28.88 -12.73
CA GLN A 156 19.97 28.56 -14.06
C GLN A 156 20.75 29.76 -14.61
N SER A 157 21.90 29.48 -15.21
CA SER A 157 22.80 30.50 -15.77
C SER A 157 22.38 31.00 -17.16
N ASP A 158 21.36 30.39 -17.77
CA ASP A 158 20.88 30.72 -19.11
C ASP A 158 19.37 30.48 -19.26
N ASP A 159 18.82 30.93 -20.40
CA ASP A 159 17.38 30.92 -20.70
C ASP A 159 16.85 29.56 -21.20
N ARG A 160 17.60 28.46 -21.03
CA ARG A 160 17.18 27.14 -21.54
C ARG A 160 16.11 26.51 -20.66
N ILE A 161 15.02 26.07 -21.30
CA ILE A 161 14.03 25.20 -20.67
C ILE A 161 14.62 23.79 -20.55
N VAL A 162 14.80 23.31 -19.31
CA VAL A 162 15.24 21.94 -19.03
C VAL A 162 14.07 21.13 -18.50
N ILE A 163 13.72 20.05 -19.21
CA ILE A 163 12.69 19.11 -18.80
C ILE A 163 13.39 17.84 -18.30
N GLY A 164 13.31 17.58 -16.99
CA GLY A 164 13.78 16.34 -16.38
C GLY A 164 12.70 15.27 -16.37
N TRP A 165 13.06 14.04 -16.74
CA TRP A 165 12.18 12.87 -16.61
C TRP A 165 12.93 11.75 -15.90
N ALA A 166 12.39 11.29 -14.78
CA ALA A 166 12.86 10.12 -14.06
C ALA A 166 11.66 9.22 -13.79
N GLY A 167 11.67 8.03 -14.39
CA GLY A 167 10.58 7.05 -14.31
C GLY A 167 11.02 5.71 -14.87
N SER A 168 10.24 4.68 -14.60
CA SER A 168 10.45 3.36 -15.20
C SER A 168 9.94 3.32 -16.65
N ASN A 169 10.42 2.36 -17.44
CA ASN A 169 9.89 2.06 -18.78
C ASN A 169 8.74 1.04 -18.75
N THR A 170 8.16 0.82 -17.57
CA THR A 170 7.18 -0.24 -17.26
C THR A 170 5.88 0.33 -16.74
#